data_AF-A0A9P8TF18-F1
#
_entry.id   AF-A0A9P8TF18-F1
#
_cell.length_a   1.000
_cell.length_b   1.000
_cell.length_c   1.000
_cell.angle_alpha   90.00
_cell.angle_beta   90.00
_cell.angle_gamma   90.00
#
_symmetry.space_group_name_H-M   'P 1'
#
loop_
_entity.id
_entity.type
_entity.pdbx_description
1 polymer ?
#
loop_
_entity_poly.entity_id
_entity_poly.type
_entity_poly.pdbx_seq_one_letter_code
_entity_poly.pdbx_strand_id
1 'polypeptide(L)'
;MTADEGTQHKVQVYVYDISNGLAKLYSQAFLGTHLDAIYHTSVVVYGKEYYYDQEGIVAGIPQRTRFGQPLEILNKGSTFVPQDILDEFIEDLKTEQFKLGSYKLFENNCNHFTHTILGFLNDGLLDDHILNLPQIVKDSPNGAMIQQMFSNSGL
;
A
#
# COMPACT_ATOMS: atom_id res chain seq x y z
N MET A 1 13.10 -27.27 -11.56
CA MET A 1 13.30 -27.29 -10.09
C MET A 1 13.90 -25.95 -9.74
N THR A 2 13.05 -24.97 -9.46
CA THR A 2 13.48 -23.66 -8.96
C THR A 2 13.97 -23.85 -7.52
N ALA A 3 14.95 -23.06 -7.09
CA ALA A 3 15.68 -23.28 -5.85
C ALA A 3 14.88 -23.00 -4.55
N ASP A 4 13.59 -22.71 -4.65
CA ASP A 4 12.76 -22.15 -3.56
C ASP A 4 11.62 -23.06 -3.08
N GLU A 5 11.44 -24.26 -3.64
CA GLU A 5 10.40 -25.18 -3.18
C GLU A 5 10.63 -25.59 -1.71
N GLY A 6 9.71 -25.16 -0.82
CA GLY A 6 9.71 -25.51 0.61
C GLY A 6 10.45 -24.55 1.53
N THR A 7 11.00 -23.45 1.01
CA THR A 7 11.63 -22.41 1.84
C THR A 7 10.58 -21.44 2.37
N GLN A 8 10.68 -21.08 3.65
CA GLN A 8 9.82 -20.09 4.28
C GLN A 8 10.44 -18.70 4.15
N HIS A 9 9.68 -17.74 3.62
CA HIS A 9 10.15 -16.36 3.41
C HIS A 9 9.40 -15.40 4.32
N LYS A 10 10.14 -14.50 4.99
CA LYS A 10 9.55 -13.48 5.85
C LYS A 10 8.77 -12.47 4.99
N VAL A 11 7.54 -12.15 5.43
CA VAL A 11 6.68 -11.12 4.83
C VAL A 11 6.60 -9.93 5.78
N GLN A 12 6.92 -8.75 5.27
CA GLN A 12 6.81 -7.49 6.02
C GLN A 12 5.99 -6.48 5.23
N VAL A 13 5.36 -5.55 5.94
CA VAL A 13 4.77 -4.35 5.34
C VAL A 13 5.54 -3.15 5.83
N TYR A 14 6.02 -2.33 4.91
CA TYR A 14 6.60 -1.03 5.24
C TYR A 14 5.50 0.02 5.11
N VAL A 15 5.37 0.83 6.16
CA VAL A 15 4.37 1.88 6.26
C VAL A 15 5.09 3.22 6.24
N TYR A 16 4.67 4.11 5.35
CA TYR A 16 5.23 5.44 5.15
C TYR A 16 4.16 6.50 5.42
N ASP A 17 4.55 7.63 5.99
CA ASP A 17 3.71 8.83 6.02
C ASP A 17 4.09 9.77 4.89
N ILE A 18 3.30 9.79 3.82
CA ILE A 18 3.58 10.66 2.66
C ILE A 18 3.34 12.14 2.98
N SER A 19 2.70 12.46 4.10
CA SER A 19 2.53 13.82 4.57
C SER A 19 3.72 14.35 5.38
N ASN A 20 4.69 13.50 5.73
CA ASN A 20 5.85 13.86 6.56
C ASN A 20 5.47 14.59 7.87
N GLY A 21 4.47 14.07 8.58
CA GLY A 21 3.96 14.60 9.85
C GLY A 21 2.94 15.73 9.71
N LEU A 22 2.70 16.24 8.49
CA LEU A 22 1.73 17.33 8.27
C LEU A 22 0.30 16.88 8.55
N ALA A 23 -0.05 15.61 8.25
CA ALA A 23 -1.37 15.08 8.58
C ALA A 23 -1.64 15.18 10.08
N LYS A 24 -0.68 14.78 10.91
CA LYS A 24 -0.79 14.85 12.37
C LYS A 24 -1.03 16.26 12.89
N LEU A 25 -0.38 17.25 12.29
CA LEU A 25 -0.48 18.65 12.70
C LEU A 25 -1.78 19.31 12.23
N TYR A 26 -2.23 19.00 11.01
CA TYR A 26 -3.22 19.82 10.32
C TYR A 26 -4.55 19.13 10.05
N SER A 27 -4.62 17.79 10.10
CA SER A 27 -5.83 17.02 9.76
C SER A 27 -7.07 17.50 10.51
N GLN A 28 -6.98 17.74 11.82
CA GLN A 28 -8.12 18.21 12.60
C GLN A 28 -8.70 19.54 12.08
N ALA A 29 -7.84 20.46 11.64
CA ALA A 29 -8.28 21.76 11.13
C ALA A 29 -8.87 21.66 9.71
N PHE A 30 -8.31 20.81 8.84
CA PHE A 30 -8.74 20.70 7.44
C PHE A 30 -9.84 19.65 7.20
N LEU A 31 -9.75 18.49 7.84
CA LEU A 31 -10.70 17.39 7.69
C LEU A 31 -11.80 17.42 8.77
N GLY A 32 -11.54 18.05 9.91
CA GLY A 32 -12.41 17.95 11.09
C GLY A 32 -12.21 16.65 11.89
N THR A 33 -11.22 15.83 11.51
CA THR A 33 -10.81 14.60 12.21
C THR A 33 -9.29 14.53 12.29
N HIS A 34 -8.78 13.94 13.36
CA HIS A 34 -7.34 13.74 13.54
C HIS A 34 -6.87 12.48 12.79
N LEU A 35 -5.80 12.62 12.02
CA LEU A 35 -5.08 11.55 11.34
C LEU A 35 -3.62 11.58 11.77
N ASP A 36 -3.06 10.43 12.17
CA ASP A 36 -1.64 10.34 12.51
C ASP A 36 -0.71 10.50 11.29
N ALA A 37 -1.16 10.07 10.11
CA ALA A 37 -0.39 10.08 8.87
C ALA A 37 -1.31 9.95 7.65
N ILE A 38 -0.76 10.23 6.46
CA ILE A 38 -1.31 9.70 5.21
C ILE A 38 -0.50 8.48 4.82
N TYR A 39 -1.09 7.31 4.98
CA TYR A 39 -0.38 6.05 4.83
C TYR A 39 -0.17 5.66 3.37
N HIS A 40 1.08 5.42 3.01
CA HIS A 40 1.48 4.62 1.85
C HIS A 40 2.13 3.32 2.34
N THR A 41 1.81 2.19 1.70
CA THR A 41 2.37 0.89 2.09
C THR A 41 3.01 0.15 0.92
N SER A 42 3.96 -0.70 1.27
CA SER A 42 4.59 -1.67 0.39
C SER A 42 4.76 -3.02 1.09
N VAL A 43 4.81 -4.10 0.32
CA VAL A 43 5.13 -5.45 0.82
C VAL A 43 6.61 -5.72 0.56
N VAL A 44 7.32 -6.22 1.57
CA VAL A 44 8.71 -6.66 1.47
C VAL A 44 8.80 -8.17 1.67
N VAL A 45 9.28 -8.86 0.64
CA VAL A 45 9.47 -10.32 0.60
C VAL A 45 10.53 -10.68 -0.45
N TYR A 46 11.25 -11.79 -0.28
CA TYR A 46 12.37 -12.20 -1.16
C TYR A 46 13.46 -11.12 -1.35
N GLY A 47 13.63 -10.24 -0.36
CA GLY A 47 14.57 -9.11 -0.44
C GLY A 47 14.15 -8.00 -1.43
N LYS A 48 12.90 -8.02 -1.91
CA LYS A 48 12.31 -7.01 -2.81
C LYS A 48 11.18 -6.27 -2.09
N GLU A 49 10.99 -5.00 -2.46
CA GLU A 49 9.88 -4.16 -2.02
C GLU A 49 8.91 -3.94 -3.18
N TYR A 50 7.62 -4.22 -2.96
CA TYR A 50 6.55 -4.14 -3.95
C TYR A 50 5.50 -3.13 -3.51
N TYR A 51 5.14 -2.20 -4.39
CA TYR A 51 4.06 -1.24 -4.12
C TYR A 51 3.33 -0.87 -5.42
N TYR A 52 2.17 -0.21 -5.27
CA TYR A 52 1.37 0.29 -6.39
C TYR A 52 1.25 1.80 -6.32
N ASP A 53 1.47 2.47 -7.44
CA ASP A 53 1.23 3.90 -7.58
C ASP A 53 0.65 4.25 -8.96
N GLN A 54 0.64 5.54 -9.30
CA GLN A 54 0.11 6.04 -10.58
C GLN A 54 0.85 5.48 -11.80
N GLU A 55 2.11 5.06 -11.65
CA GLU A 55 2.92 4.46 -12.71
C GLU A 55 2.77 2.93 -12.76
N GLY A 56 1.92 2.35 -11.91
CA GLY A 56 1.64 0.92 -11.88
C GLY A 56 2.27 0.20 -10.70
N ILE A 57 2.40 -1.13 -10.82
CA ILE A 57 3.07 -1.95 -9.81
C ILE A 57 4.58 -1.81 -9.99
N VAL A 58 5.26 -1.42 -8.93
CA VAL A 58 6.71 -1.23 -8.86
C VAL A 58 7.32 -2.27 -7.94
N ALA A 59 8.46 -2.84 -8.36
CA ALA A 59 9.31 -3.70 -7.55
C ALA A 59 10.71 -3.10 -7.47
N GLY A 60 11.29 -3.03 -6.27
CA GLY A 60 12.58 -2.38 -6.05
C GLY A 60 13.33 -2.89 -4.82
N ILE A 61 14.41 -2.18 -4.48
CA ILE A 61 15.22 -2.48 -3.30
C ILE A 61 14.53 -1.87 -2.06
N PRO A 62 14.35 -2.64 -0.98
CA PRO A 62 13.78 -2.13 0.26
C PRO A 62 14.44 -0.84 0.75
N GLN A 63 13.63 0.15 1.18
CA GLN A 63 14.08 1.45 1.72
C GLN A 63 14.88 2.31 0.72
N ARG A 64 14.77 2.01 -0.58
CA ARG A 64 15.37 2.83 -1.66
C ARG A 64 14.30 3.54 -2.50
N THR A 65 13.05 3.52 -2.06
CA THR A 65 11.94 4.20 -2.73
C THR A 65 12.01 5.71 -2.51
N ARG A 66 11.23 6.46 -3.30
CA ARG A 66 11.08 7.92 -3.14
C ARG A 66 10.42 8.33 -1.81
N PHE A 67 9.84 7.37 -1.08
CA PHE A 67 9.13 7.60 0.19
C PHE A 67 10.08 7.65 1.40
N GLY A 68 11.38 7.42 1.19
CA GLY A 68 12.39 7.54 2.24
C GLY A 68 12.40 6.35 3.19
N GLN A 69 12.40 6.62 4.49
CA GLN A 69 12.41 5.58 5.52
C GLN A 69 10.98 5.28 5.99
N PRO A 70 10.63 4.01 6.20
CA PRO A 70 9.32 3.67 6.72
C PRO A 70 9.14 4.25 8.13
N LEU A 71 7.95 4.81 8.38
CA LEU A 71 7.47 5.19 9.71
C LEU A 71 7.40 3.95 10.60
N GLU A 72 6.95 2.83 10.03
CA GLU A 72 6.77 1.57 10.73
C GLU A 72 7.05 0.37 9.82
N ILE A 73 7.61 -0.69 10.38
CA ILE A 73 7.80 -1.98 9.71
C ILE A 73 6.96 -3.03 10.44
N LEU A 74 5.85 -3.42 9.82
CA LEU A 74 4.95 -4.45 10.33
C LEU A 74 5.44 -5.84 9.93
N ASN A 75 5.61 -6.74 10.91
CA ASN A 75 5.88 -8.14 10.61
C ASN A 75 4.56 -8.86 10.33
N LYS A 76 4.37 -9.34 9.10
CA LYS A 76 3.13 -10.02 8.64
C LYS A 76 3.34 -11.51 8.46
N GLY A 77 4.20 -12.11 9.28
CA GLY A 77 4.49 -13.54 9.27
C GLY A 77 5.41 -13.94 8.12
N SER A 78 5.01 -14.98 7.39
CA SER A 78 5.83 -15.63 6.38
C SER A 78 4.98 -16.27 5.29
N THR A 79 5.60 -16.62 4.17
CA THR A 79 5.00 -17.35 3.05
C THR A 79 5.86 -18.53 2.62
N PHE A 80 5.22 -19.56 2.05
CA PHE A 80 5.87 -20.65 1.30
C PHE A 80 5.64 -20.52 -0.21
N VAL A 81 4.94 -19.47 -0.64
CA VAL A 81 4.75 -19.18 -2.06
C VAL A 81 6.14 -18.94 -2.67
N PRO A 82 6.49 -19.62 -3.76
CA PRO A 82 7.74 -19.34 -4.48
C PRO A 82 7.73 -17.96 -5.14
N GLN A 83 8.90 -17.33 -5.30
CA GLN A 83 8.97 -15.98 -5.88
C GLN A 83 8.44 -15.91 -7.33
N ASP A 84 8.70 -16.94 -8.14
CA ASP A 84 8.20 -17.03 -9.52
C ASP A 84 6.67 -17.08 -9.59
N ILE A 85 6.02 -17.76 -8.63
CA ILE A 85 4.56 -17.78 -8.50
C ILE A 85 4.00 -16.41 -8.09
N LEU A 86 4.69 -15.67 -7.21
CA LEU A 86 4.33 -14.27 -6.93
C LEU A 86 4.52 -13.39 -8.16
N ASP A 87 5.61 -13.57 -8.90
CA ASP A 87 5.90 -12.78 -10.10
C ASP A 87 4.81 -13.00 -11.17
N GLU A 88 4.32 -14.24 -11.37
CA GLU A 88 3.16 -14.54 -12.23
C GLU A 88 1.87 -13.86 -11.74
N PHE A 89 1.55 -13.96 -10.45
CA PHE A 89 0.38 -13.29 -9.87
C PHE A 89 0.43 -11.77 -10.05
N ILE A 90 1.61 -11.15 -9.92
CA ILE A 90 1.80 -9.72 -10.15
C ILE A 90 1.51 -9.35 -11.62
N GLU A 91 1.90 -10.18 -12.59
CA GLU A 91 1.58 -9.93 -14.00
C GLU A 91 0.06 -9.99 -14.25
N ASP A 92 -0.65 -10.93 -13.63
CA ASP A 92 -2.12 -10.98 -13.71
C ASP A 92 -2.74 -9.69 -13.13
N LEU A 93 -2.28 -9.27 -11.95
CA LEU A 93 -2.72 -8.04 -11.30
C LEU A 93 -2.49 -6.79 -12.16
N LYS A 94 -1.39 -6.72 -12.93
CA LYS A 94 -1.10 -5.61 -13.86
C LYS A 94 -2.08 -5.55 -15.04
N THR A 95 -2.73 -6.65 -15.39
CA THR A 95 -3.71 -6.66 -16.48
C THR A 95 -5.14 -6.45 -16.00
N GLU A 96 -5.41 -6.80 -14.74
CA GLU A 96 -6.75 -6.74 -14.14
C GLU A 96 -6.94 -5.55 -13.18
N GLN A 97 -6.71 -5.77 -11.88
CA GLN A 97 -7.08 -4.84 -10.81
C GLN A 97 -6.15 -3.63 -10.70
N PHE A 98 -4.86 -3.82 -10.93
CA PHE A 98 -3.79 -2.82 -10.71
C PHE A 98 -3.10 -2.44 -12.01
N LYS A 99 -3.89 -2.26 -13.07
CA LYS A 99 -3.40 -1.83 -14.38
C LYS A 99 -2.83 -0.42 -14.35
N LEU A 100 -1.95 -0.15 -15.32
CA LEU A 100 -1.44 1.19 -15.55
C LEU A 100 -2.60 2.15 -15.83
N GLY A 101 -2.63 3.28 -15.13
CA GLY A 101 -3.70 4.28 -15.26
C GLY A 101 -5.02 3.93 -14.55
N SER A 102 -5.10 2.85 -13.76
CA SER A 102 -6.26 2.58 -12.89
C SER A 102 -6.08 2.95 -11.43
N TYR A 103 -4.99 3.64 -11.10
CA TYR A 103 -4.77 4.12 -9.75
C TYR A 103 -5.89 5.09 -9.37
N LYS A 104 -6.50 4.86 -8.21
CA LYS A 104 -7.54 5.73 -7.64
C LYS A 104 -7.25 5.91 -6.17
N LEU A 105 -6.92 7.14 -5.77
CA LEU A 105 -6.53 7.46 -4.39
C LEU A 105 -7.48 6.89 -3.33
N PHE A 106 -8.79 6.88 -3.59
CA PHE A 106 -9.79 6.46 -2.61
C PHE A 106 -10.39 5.06 -2.81
N GLU A 107 -10.11 4.38 -3.92
CA GLU A 107 -10.73 3.08 -4.24
C GLU A 107 -9.75 1.99 -4.68
N ASN A 108 -8.58 2.35 -5.21
CA ASN A 108 -7.63 1.41 -5.77
C ASN A 108 -6.22 1.99 -5.72
N ASN A 109 -5.60 1.90 -4.54
CA ASN A 109 -4.33 2.53 -4.22
C ASN A 109 -3.32 1.50 -3.67
N CYS A 110 -2.17 1.99 -3.19
CA CYS A 110 -1.10 1.16 -2.61
C CYS A 110 -1.55 0.26 -1.45
N ASN A 111 -2.50 0.72 -0.63
CA ASN A 111 -2.97 -0.01 0.54
C ASN A 111 -3.86 -1.18 0.11
N HIS A 112 -4.68 -1.00 -0.93
CA HIS A 112 -5.47 -2.07 -1.54
C HIS A 112 -4.56 -3.12 -2.19
N PHE A 113 -3.54 -2.68 -2.93
CA PHE A 113 -2.53 -3.57 -3.49
C PHE A 113 -1.81 -4.38 -2.42
N THR A 114 -1.35 -3.72 -1.37
CA THR A 114 -0.69 -4.36 -0.22
C THR A 114 -1.59 -5.41 0.41
N HIS A 115 -2.87 -5.10 0.61
CA HIS A 115 -3.85 -6.05 1.15
C HIS A 115 -4.03 -7.28 0.26
N THR A 116 -4.17 -7.09 -1.06
CA THR A 116 -4.28 -8.19 -2.03
C THR A 116 -3.04 -9.10 -2.02
N ILE A 117 -1.84 -8.51 -2.00
CA ILE A 117 -0.58 -9.27 -1.95
C ILE A 117 -0.46 -10.06 -0.65
N LEU A 118 -0.81 -9.48 0.51
CA LEU A 118 -0.80 -10.21 1.78
C LEU A 118 -1.75 -11.41 1.76
N GLY A 119 -2.95 -11.23 1.23
CA GLY A 119 -3.93 -12.31 1.09
C GLY A 119 -3.37 -13.46 0.24
N PHE A 120 -2.74 -13.15 -0.89
CA PHE A 120 -2.12 -14.16 -1.75
C PHE A 120 -0.94 -14.89 -1.08
N LEU A 121 -0.08 -14.14 -0.36
CA LEU A 121 1.13 -14.71 0.23
C LEU A 121 0.85 -15.61 1.43
N ASN A 122 -0.09 -15.22 2.30
CA ASN A 122 -0.31 -15.93 3.56
C ASN A 122 -1.68 -15.69 4.22
N ASP A 123 -2.72 -15.42 3.44
CA ASP A 123 -4.06 -15.06 3.92
C ASP A 123 -4.05 -13.88 4.91
N GLY A 124 -3.00 -13.05 4.83
CA GLY A 124 -2.77 -11.93 5.72
C GLY A 124 -3.65 -10.74 5.40
N LEU A 125 -3.91 -9.91 6.41
CA LEU A 125 -4.68 -8.68 6.27
C LEU A 125 -3.80 -7.46 6.58
N LEU A 126 -4.00 -6.39 5.81
CA LEU A 126 -3.50 -5.06 6.17
C LEU A 126 -4.34 -4.48 7.31
N ASP A 127 -3.70 -3.71 8.20
CA ASP A 127 -4.39 -3.14 9.37
C ASP A 127 -5.49 -2.16 8.93
N ASP A 128 -6.66 -2.28 9.57
CA ASP A 128 -7.87 -1.56 9.16
C ASP A 128 -7.71 -0.04 9.13
N HIS A 129 -6.94 0.54 10.06
CA HIS A 129 -6.71 1.99 10.09
C HIS A 129 -5.90 2.50 8.89
N ILE A 130 -5.09 1.64 8.27
CA ILE A 130 -4.32 1.94 7.05
C ILE A 130 -5.19 1.69 5.82
N LEU A 131 -5.82 0.51 5.75
CA LEU A 131 -6.65 0.11 4.61
C LEU A 131 -7.85 1.05 4.44
N ASN A 132 -8.53 1.37 5.54
CA ASN A 132 -9.74 2.19 5.55
C ASN A 132 -9.48 3.68 5.69
N LEU A 133 -8.21 4.15 5.61
CA LEU A 133 -7.88 5.58 5.64
C LEU A 133 -8.72 6.40 4.63
N PRO A 134 -8.95 5.95 3.38
CA PRO A 134 -9.87 6.62 2.47
C PRO A 134 -11.26 6.82 3.08
N GLN A 135 -11.84 5.79 3.68
CA GLN A 135 -13.18 5.86 4.26
C GLN A 135 -13.23 6.80 5.47
N ILE A 136 -12.20 6.78 6.33
CA ILE A 136 -12.06 7.72 7.45
C ILE A 136 -12.05 9.17 6.95
N VAL A 137 -11.35 9.44 5.83
CA VAL A 137 -11.36 10.75 5.19
C VAL A 137 -12.75 11.08 4.62
N LYS A 138 -13.39 10.13 3.91
CA LYS A 138 -14.73 10.32 3.32
C LYS A 138 -15.79 10.67 4.37
N ASP A 139 -15.72 10.02 5.54
CA ASP A 139 -16.67 10.20 6.65
C ASP A 139 -16.34 11.40 7.55
N SER A 140 -15.22 12.07 7.32
CA SER A 140 -14.87 13.28 8.06
C SER A 140 -15.78 14.47 7.71
N PRO A 141 -15.94 15.46 8.61
CA PRO A 141 -16.78 16.64 8.37
C PRO A 141 -16.55 17.32 7.01
N ASN A 142 -15.30 17.39 6.56
CA ASN A 142 -14.93 18.01 5.29
C ASN A 142 -14.60 17.00 4.17
N GLY A 143 -14.90 15.71 4.38
CA GLY A 143 -14.51 14.61 3.50
C GLY A 143 -15.01 14.74 2.06
N ALA A 144 -16.25 15.22 1.87
CA ALA A 144 -16.81 15.43 0.54
C ALA A 144 -16.06 16.52 -0.25
N MET A 145 -15.67 17.62 0.42
CA MET A 145 -14.89 18.69 -0.20
C MET A 145 -13.50 18.21 -0.59
N ILE A 146 -12.84 17.46 0.29
CA ILE A 146 -11.52 16.88 0.04
C ILE A 146 -11.56 15.90 -1.14
N GLN A 147 -12.57 15.02 -1.19
CA GLN A 147 -12.76 14.12 -2.33
C GLN A 147 -12.85 14.90 -3.65
N GLN A 148 -13.70 15.93 -3.72
CA GLN A 148 -13.84 16.75 -4.92
C GLN A 148 -12.53 17.42 -5.34
N MET A 149 -11.74 17.92 -4.38
CA MET A 149 -10.44 18.53 -4.65
C MET A 149 -9.47 17.54 -5.30
N PHE A 150 -9.39 16.31 -4.79
CA PHE A 150 -8.47 15.29 -5.31
C PHE A 150 -8.98 14.64 -6.60
N SER A 151 -10.28 14.38 -6.74
CA SER A 151 -10.87 13.86 -7.99
C SER A 151 -10.68 14.80 -9.18
N ASN A 152 -10.63 16.11 -8.95
CA ASN A 152 -10.40 17.10 -10.01
C ASN A 152 -8.91 17.37 -10.29
N SER A 153 -8.00 16.85 -9.45
CA SER A 153 -6.56 17.12 -9.57
C SER A 153 -5.83 16.18 -10.54
N GLY A 154 -6.52 15.20 -11.14
CA GLY A 154 -5.92 14.23 -12.05
C GLY A 154 -4.90 13.29 -11.36
N LEU A 155 -4.96 13.19 -10.03
CA LEU A 155 -4.20 12.27 -9.19
C LEU A 155 -4.99 10.99 -8.86
#